data_AF-A0A382WFW1-F1
#
_entry.id   AF-A0A382WFW1-F1
#
_cell.length_a   1.000
_cell.length_b   1.000
_cell.length_c   1.000
_cell.angle_alpha   90.00
_cell.angle_beta   90.00
_cell.angle_gamma   90.00
#
_symmetry.space_group_name_H-M   'P 1'
#
loop_
_entity.id
_entity.type
_entity.pdbx_description
1 polymer ?
#
loop_
_entity_poly.entity_id
_entity_poly.type
_entity_poly.pdbx_seq_one_letter_code
_entity_poly.pdbx_strand_id
1 'polypeptide(L)'
;MSTLVQMVEDMNWAMDSDETDAPDGTYSFHTTMFDYRLESDEPILLGWHSHIPVEVRNGHINKTQALAAAGHLMGSCGYWGRYLETAKWDSKTKSFEITVGS
;
A
#
# COMPACT_ATOMS: atom_id res chain seq x y z
N MET A 1 7.88 22.78 4.26
CA MET A 1 7.72 21.31 4.35
C MET A 1 6.27 21.00 4.03
N SER A 2 6.02 20.04 3.15
CA SER A 2 4.68 19.74 2.60
C SER A 2 3.81 19.04 3.64
N THR A 3 2.55 19.46 3.76
CA THR A 3 1.51 18.93 4.67
C THR A 3 1.34 17.41 4.59
N LEU A 4 1.68 16.81 3.45
CA LEU A 4 1.68 15.35 3.24
C LEU A 4 2.72 14.61 4.09
N VAL A 5 3.88 15.21 4.38
CA VAL A 5 4.92 14.57 5.20
C VAL A 5 4.48 14.49 6.66
N GLN A 6 3.78 15.52 7.13
CA GLN A 6 3.37 15.62 8.54
C GLN A 6 2.20 14.69 8.90
N MET A 7 1.32 14.34 7.95
CA MET A 7 0.24 13.38 8.20
C MET A 7 0.73 11.92 8.34
N VAL A 8 1.90 11.58 7.78
CA VAL A 8 2.46 10.22 7.86
C VAL A 8 3.13 9.99 9.22
N GLU A 9 3.64 11.03 9.87
CA GLU A 9 4.30 10.93 11.18
C GLU A 9 3.30 10.67 12.34
N ASP A 10 2.02 11.06 12.19
CA ASP A 10 0.98 10.89 13.22
C ASP A 10 0.24 9.53 13.15
N MET A 11 0.51 8.69 12.15
CA MET A 11 -0.18 7.40 11.96
C MET A 11 0.80 6.24 12.20
N ASN A 12 0.56 5.42 13.23
CA ASN A 12 1.33 4.20 13.57
C ASN A 12 1.27 3.13 12.46
N TRP A 13 1.88 3.39 11.31
CA TRP A 13 2.06 2.42 10.24
C TRP A 13 3.35 1.65 10.43
N ALA A 14 3.29 0.36 10.18
CA ALA A 14 4.46 -0.51 10.18
C ALA A 14 4.44 -1.46 8.97
N MET A 15 5.61 -2.02 8.66
CA MET A 15 5.85 -2.91 7.52
C MET A 15 6.76 -4.04 7.99
N ASP A 16 6.47 -5.26 7.55
CA ASP A 16 7.20 -6.47 7.93
C ASP A 16 8.64 -6.48 7.41
N SER A 17 8.80 -6.29 6.10
CA SER A 17 10.09 -6.21 5.42
C SER A 17 10.01 -5.22 4.25
N ASP A 18 11.10 -4.53 3.98
CA ASP A 18 11.26 -3.69 2.79
C ASP A 18 12.04 -4.37 1.66
N GLU A 19 12.49 -5.61 1.84
CA GLU A 19 13.23 -6.36 0.83
C GLU A 19 12.33 -6.78 -0.35
N THR A 20 12.88 -6.73 -1.56
CA THR A 20 12.18 -7.11 -2.78
C THR A 20 13.12 -7.60 -3.88
N ASP A 21 12.60 -8.43 -4.77
CA ASP A 21 13.25 -8.85 -6.02
C ASP A 21 12.91 -7.94 -7.22
N ALA A 22 12.10 -6.89 -7.00
CA ALA A 22 11.83 -5.89 -8.03
C ALA A 22 13.14 -5.17 -8.43
N PRO A 23 13.34 -4.89 -9.72
CA PRO A 23 14.44 -4.03 -10.17
C PRO A 23 14.35 -2.62 -9.57
N ASP A 24 15.45 -1.87 -9.62
CA ASP A 24 15.43 -0.45 -9.30
C ASP A 24 14.44 0.29 -10.22
N GLY A 25 13.59 1.12 -9.62
CA GLY A 25 12.53 1.79 -10.36
C GLY A 25 11.49 2.47 -9.47
N THR A 26 10.38 2.85 -10.10
CA THR A 26 9.24 3.47 -9.44
C THR A 26 7.98 2.70 -9.82
N TYR A 27 7.21 2.30 -8.81
CA TYR A 27 6.11 1.37 -8.95
C TYR A 27 4.85 1.88 -8.25
N SER A 28 3.71 1.29 -8.58
CA SER A 28 2.45 1.52 -7.88
C SER A 28 2.09 0.31 -7.03
N PHE A 29 1.30 0.56 -5.98
CA PHE A 29 0.72 -0.48 -5.13
C PHE A 29 -0.75 -0.69 -5.50
N HIS A 30 -1.20 -1.94 -5.44
CA HIS A 30 -2.60 -2.30 -5.57
C HIS A 30 -2.99 -3.43 -4.62
N THR A 31 -4.28 -3.60 -4.38
CA THR A 31 -4.81 -4.71 -3.58
C THR A 31 -6.24 -5.06 -4.03
N THR A 32 -6.68 -6.28 -3.73
CA THR A 32 -8.06 -6.70 -3.94
C THR A 32 -8.72 -6.85 -2.59
N MET A 33 -9.65 -5.95 -2.24
CA MET A 33 -10.28 -5.89 -0.92
C MET A 33 -11.75 -5.49 -1.03
N PHE A 34 -12.53 -5.85 -0.02
CA PHE A 34 -13.92 -5.39 0.08
C PHE A 34 -13.98 -3.87 0.22
N ASP A 35 -15.06 -3.26 -0.25
CA ASP A 35 -15.41 -1.89 0.11
C ASP A 35 -16.05 -1.87 1.51
N TYR A 36 -15.21 -1.71 2.53
CA TYR A 36 -15.62 -1.67 3.95
C TYR A 36 -16.42 -0.41 4.31
N ARG A 37 -16.56 0.54 3.39
CA ARG A 37 -17.37 1.74 3.59
C ARG A 37 -18.87 1.46 3.38
N LEU A 38 -19.19 0.34 2.72
CA LEU A 38 -20.57 -0.07 2.47
C LEU A 38 -21.06 -0.90 3.66
N GLU A 39 -22.08 -0.39 4.35
CA GLU A 39 -22.89 -1.20 5.26
C GLU A 39 -23.85 -2.05 4.40
N SER A 40 -23.38 -3.21 3.96
CA SER A 40 -24.13 -4.12 3.09
C SER A 40 -23.96 -5.57 3.54
N ASP A 41 -25.06 -6.33 3.52
CA ASP A 41 -25.04 -7.79 3.71
C ASP A 41 -24.43 -8.53 2.51
N GLU A 42 -24.26 -7.83 1.38
CA GLU A 42 -23.56 -8.29 0.18
C GLU A 42 -22.30 -7.43 -0.04
N PRO A 43 -21.14 -7.81 0.52
CA PRO A 43 -19.93 -7.03 0.39
C PRO A 43 -19.35 -7.14 -1.03
N ILE A 44 -18.96 -6.00 -1.60
CA ILE A 44 -18.41 -5.92 -2.95
C ILE A 44 -16.88 -5.98 -2.89
N LEU A 45 -16.29 -6.95 -3.59
CA LEU A 45 -14.85 -7.09 -3.74
C LEU A 45 -14.37 -6.26 -4.94
N LEU A 46 -13.43 -5.35 -4.73
CA LEU A 46 -12.91 -4.44 -5.77
C LEU A 46 -11.38 -4.49 -5.83
N GLY A 47 -10.84 -4.16 -7.01
CA GLY A 47 -9.42 -3.85 -7.17
C GLY A 47 -9.16 -2.37 -6.85
N TRP A 48 -8.26 -2.11 -5.91
CA TRP A 48 -7.88 -0.78 -5.46
C TRP A 48 -6.46 -0.46 -5.90
N HIS A 49 -6.23 0.74 -6.43
CA HIS A 49 -4.93 1.18 -6.94
C HIS A 49 -4.50 2.49 -6.29
N SER A 50 -3.26 2.55 -5.82
CA SER A 50 -2.66 3.78 -5.32
C SER A 50 -2.03 4.55 -6.46
N HIS A 51 -2.24 5.86 -6.48
CA HIS A 51 -1.52 6.78 -7.36
C HIS A 51 -0.19 7.26 -6.74
N ILE A 52 0.07 6.92 -5.47
CA ILE A 52 1.30 7.30 -4.78
C ILE A 52 2.44 6.41 -5.30
N PRO A 53 3.49 6.99 -5.91
CA PRO A 53 4.63 6.23 -6.41
C PRO A 53 5.48 5.70 -5.25
N VAL A 54 6.01 4.49 -5.42
CA VAL A 54 6.92 3.83 -4.49
C VAL A 54 8.22 3.46 -5.21
N GLU A 55 9.33 4.01 -4.74
CA GLU A 55 10.66 3.74 -5.28
C GLU A 55 11.22 2.44 -4.72
N VAL A 56 11.93 1.71 -5.58
CA VAL A 56 12.80 0.60 -5.20
C VAL A 56 14.23 0.98 -5.55
N ARG A 57 15.14 0.74 -4.61
CA ARG A 57 16.57 0.96 -4.81
C ARG A 57 17.39 -0.10 -4.09
N ASN A 58 18.32 -0.72 -4.79
CA ASN A 58 19.23 -1.74 -4.27
C ASN A 58 18.50 -2.90 -3.57
N GLY A 59 17.36 -3.35 -4.14
CA GLY A 59 16.56 -4.44 -3.58
C GLY A 59 15.71 -4.06 -2.35
N HIS A 60 15.59 -2.76 -2.04
CA HIS A 60 14.74 -2.27 -0.96
C HIS A 60 13.68 -1.31 -1.46
N ILE A 61 12.45 -1.50 -0.98
CA ILE A 61 11.31 -0.61 -1.17
C ILE A 61 11.48 0.62 -0.27
N ASN A 62 11.20 1.81 -0.79
CA ASN A 62 11.14 3.00 0.04
C ASN A 62 9.98 2.90 1.05
N LYS A 63 10.32 2.59 2.30
CA LYS A 63 9.35 2.34 3.37
C LYS A 63 8.35 3.47 3.57
N THR A 64 8.78 4.73 3.54
CA THR A 64 7.87 5.86 3.78
C THR A 64 6.83 5.97 2.66
N GLN A 65 7.26 5.81 1.41
CA GLN A 65 6.37 5.83 0.25
C GLN A 65 5.43 4.62 0.24
N ALA A 66 5.95 3.43 0.59
CA ALA A 66 5.16 2.20 0.70
C ALA A 66 4.05 2.33 1.74
N LEU A 67 4.36 2.83 2.93
CA LEU A 67 3.37 3.04 3.99
C LEU A 67 2.35 4.12 3.61
N ALA A 68 2.77 5.20 2.94
CA ALA A 68 1.84 6.20 2.41
C ALA A 68 0.90 5.61 1.35
N ALA A 69 1.41 4.79 0.42
CA ALA A 69 0.62 4.14 -0.61
C ALA A 69 -0.36 3.11 -0.02
N ALA A 70 0.07 2.32 0.96
CA ALA A 70 -0.78 1.39 1.69
C ALA A 70 -1.88 2.14 2.48
N GLY A 71 -1.54 3.24 3.14
CA GLY A 71 -2.50 4.08 3.84
C GLY A 71 -3.54 4.71 2.93
N HIS A 72 -3.14 5.16 1.74
CA HIS A 72 -4.09 5.62 0.72
C HIS A 72 -5.06 4.50 0.30
N LEU A 73 -4.57 3.28 0.06
CA LEU A 73 -5.42 2.13 -0.30
C LEU A 73 -6.41 1.78 0.80
N MET A 74 -5.95 1.68 2.05
CA MET A 74 -6.81 1.34 3.18
C MET A 74 -7.84 2.44 3.48
N GLY A 75 -7.45 3.71 3.35
CA GLY A 75 -8.39 4.82 3.41
C GLY A 75 -9.42 4.79 2.27
N SER A 76 -9.01 4.35 1.08
CA SER A 76 -9.90 4.26 -0.10
C SER A 76 -10.95 3.17 0.06
N CYS A 77 -10.57 1.99 0.54
CA CYS A 77 -11.49 0.86 0.77
C CYS A 77 -12.19 0.90 2.14
N GLY A 78 -11.80 1.81 3.04
CA GLY A 78 -12.37 1.93 4.39
C GLY A 78 -11.81 0.94 5.42
N TYR A 79 -10.73 0.21 5.11
CA TYR A 79 -10.13 -0.74 6.03
C TYR A 79 -9.30 -0.03 7.12
N TRP A 80 -9.38 -0.54 8.36
CA TRP A 80 -8.73 0.08 9.52
C TRP A 80 -7.29 -0.40 9.75
N GLY A 81 -6.87 -1.50 9.13
CA GLY A 81 -5.52 -2.06 9.30
C GLY A 81 -4.41 -1.06 8.96
N ARG A 82 -3.27 -1.22 9.65
CA ARG A 82 -2.11 -0.31 9.61
C ARG A 82 -0.77 -1.04 9.49
N TYR A 83 -0.80 -2.36 9.28
CA TYR A 83 0.40 -3.18 9.13
C TYR A 83 0.53 -3.70 7.70
N LEU A 84 1.51 -3.18 6.95
CA LEU A 84 1.84 -3.69 5.61
C LEU A 84 2.57 -5.03 5.75
N GLU A 85 1.81 -6.12 5.61
CA GLU A 85 2.29 -7.48 5.81
C GLU A 85 3.13 -7.95 4.64
N THR A 86 2.64 -7.73 3.42
CA THR A 86 3.33 -8.16 2.20
C THR A 86 3.28 -7.10 1.12
N ALA A 87 4.36 -6.99 0.36
CA ALA A 87 4.43 -6.26 -0.90
C ALA A 87 5.07 -7.18 -1.94
N LYS A 88 4.25 -7.83 -2.75
CA LYS A 88 4.68 -8.82 -3.74
C LYS A 88 4.82 -8.17 -5.11
N TRP A 89 6.03 -8.24 -5.67
CA TRP A 89 6.32 -7.75 -7.01
C TRP A 89 5.63 -8.62 -8.08
N ASP A 90 4.93 -7.96 -9.01
CA ASP A 90 4.38 -8.58 -10.23
C ASP A 90 5.08 -7.99 -11.47
N SER A 91 5.91 -8.82 -12.10
CA SER A 91 6.67 -8.44 -13.30
C SER A 91 5.82 -8.23 -14.55
N LYS A 92 4.58 -8.76 -14.59
CA LYS A 92 3.67 -8.62 -15.74
C LYS A 92 3.01 -7.25 -15.75
N THR A 93 2.47 -6.83 -14.61
CA THR A 93 1.79 -5.55 -14.42
C THR A 93 2.74 -4.41 -14.08
N LYS A 94 3.97 -4.76 -13.68
CA LYS A 94 4.98 -3.84 -13.17
C LYS A 94 4.50 -3.05 -11.96
N SER A 95 3.87 -3.74 -11.03
CA SER A 95 3.34 -3.18 -9.78
C SER A 95 3.51 -4.13 -8.61
N PHE A 96 3.21 -3.65 -7.40
CA PHE A 96 3.16 -4.49 -6.21
C PHE A 96 1.72 -4.78 -5.81
N GLU A 97 1.40 -6.05 -5.62
CA GLU A 97 0.22 -6.47 -4.89
C GLU A 97 0.52 -6.47 -3.39
N ILE A 98 -0.32 -5.83 -2.60
CA ILE A 98 -0.11 -5.73 -1.15
C ILE A 98 -1.22 -6.41 -0.35
N THR A 99 -0.84 -6.88 0.84
CA THR A 99 -1.78 -7.22 1.92
C THR A 99 -1.52 -6.32 3.13
N VAL A 100 -2.60 -5.92 3.79
CA VAL A 100 -2.54 -5.11 5.01
C VAL A 100 -3.33 -5.79 6.11
N GLY A 101 -2.69 -5.98 7.26
CA GLY A 101 -3.28 -6.50 8.48
C GLY A 101 -3.58 -5.41 9.52
N SER A 102 -4.24 -5.82 10.60
CA SER A 102 -4.60 -5.00 11.76
C SER A 102 -3.89 -5.44 13.03
#